data_AF-A0A0C7NN69-F1
#
_entry.id   AF-A0A0C7NN69-F1
#
_cell.length_a   1.000
_cell.length_b   1.000
_cell.length_c   1.000
_cell.angle_alpha   90.00
_cell.angle_beta   90.00
_cell.angle_gamma   90.00
#
_symmetry.space_group_name_H-M   'P 1'
#
loop_
_entity.id
_entity.type
_entity.pdbx_description
1 polymer ?
#
loop_
_entity_poly.entity_id
_entity_poly.type
_entity_poly.pdbx_seq_one_letter_code
_entity_poly.pdbx_strand_id
1 'polypeptide(L)'
;MKRKEGFLLVESIFELFIVSISMLIVLSTFIGTFFLLKDALEEIIDLNILSNTVMEIIIVSKNEMKNVTSLSSGQFSSSILGDSVEGGKVGFSFDSLTQKLLRYKYSNITKGYTFISQKITAFSYDGKFIIVTLDRDYIIKLFVKDLR
;
A
#
# COMPACT_ATOMS: atom_id res chain seq x y z
N MET A 1 61.39 38.59 -5.44
CA MET A 1 60.30 38.28 -4.47
C MET A 1 58.96 37.90 -5.11
N LYS A 2 58.59 38.36 -6.32
CA LYS A 2 57.26 38.11 -6.94
C LYS A 2 56.88 36.66 -7.30
N ARG A 3 57.83 35.70 -7.36
CA ARG A 3 57.55 34.30 -7.76
C ARG A 3 56.89 33.44 -6.66
N LYS A 4 57.10 33.77 -5.38
CA LYS A 4 56.56 32.97 -4.26
C LYS A 4 55.09 33.26 -3.98
N GLU A 5 54.65 34.50 -4.19
CA GLU A 5 53.25 34.92 -4.00
C GLU A 5 52.33 34.32 -5.06
N GLY A 6 52.75 34.26 -6.33
CA GLY A 6 51.96 33.62 -7.39
C GLY A 6 51.82 32.10 -7.23
N PHE A 7 52.82 31.44 -6.64
CA PHE A 7 52.76 30.00 -6.34
C PHE A 7 51.77 29.70 -5.20
N LEU A 8 51.83 30.48 -4.10
CA LEU A 8 50.88 30.39 -2.99
C LEU A 8 49.43 30.64 -3.43
N LEU A 9 49.22 31.59 -4.34
CA LEU A 9 47.88 31.92 -4.84
C LEU A 9 47.27 30.78 -5.68
N VAL A 10 48.09 30.09 -6.49
CA VAL A 10 47.66 28.92 -7.26
C VAL A 10 47.35 27.74 -6.33
N GLU A 11 48.19 27.50 -5.32
CA GLU A 11 47.97 26.47 -4.31
C GLU A 11 46.64 26.66 -3.57
N SER A 12 46.34 27.88 -3.11
CA SER A 12 45.06 28.19 -2.46
C SER A 12 43.85 28.00 -3.37
N ILE A 13 43.95 28.30 -4.67
CA ILE A 13 42.87 28.07 -5.64
C ILE A 13 42.62 26.57 -5.81
N PHE A 14 43.69 25.76 -5.90
CA PHE A 14 43.57 24.31 -6.01
C PHE A 14 42.96 23.68 -4.76
N GLU A 15 43.36 24.11 -3.56
CA GLU A 15 42.74 23.66 -2.31
C GLU A 15 41.25 23.99 -2.29
N LEU A 16 40.88 25.23 -2.64
CA LEU A 16 39.49 25.66 -2.65
C LEU A 16 38.66 24.90 -3.70
N PHE A 17 39.26 24.56 -4.84
CA PHE A 17 38.67 23.72 -5.87
C PHE A 17 38.43 22.29 -5.37
N ILE A 18 39.41 21.66 -4.73
CA ILE A 18 39.28 20.30 -4.15
C ILE A 18 38.21 20.27 -3.06
N VAL A 19 38.18 21.27 -2.19
CA VAL A 19 37.15 21.41 -1.15
C VAL A 19 35.77 21.56 -1.77
N SER A 20 35.65 22.36 -2.83
CA SER A 20 34.37 22.57 -3.53
C SER A 20 33.88 21.27 -4.20
N ILE A 21 34.76 20.52 -4.88
CA ILE A 21 34.40 19.21 -5.45
C ILE A 21 34.00 18.23 -4.36
N SER A 22 34.73 18.18 -3.26
CA SER A 22 34.44 17.28 -2.15
C SER A 22 33.07 17.57 -1.55
N MET A 23 32.72 18.86 -1.36
CA MET A 23 31.38 19.26 -0.93
C MET A 23 30.30 18.85 -1.93
N LEU A 24 30.53 19.01 -3.23
CA LEU A 24 29.58 18.58 -4.27
C LEU A 24 29.35 17.06 -4.26
N ILE A 25 30.41 16.26 -4.05
CA ILE A 25 30.30 14.81 -3.93
C ILE A 25 29.45 14.45 -2.70
N VAL A 26 29.73 15.05 -1.54
CA VAL A 26 28.96 14.82 -0.31
C VAL A 26 27.49 15.22 -0.48
N LEU A 27 27.22 16.34 -1.14
CA LEU A 27 25.86 16.78 -1.41
C LEU A 27 25.13 15.80 -2.34
N SER A 28 25.81 15.34 -3.39
CA SER A 28 25.24 14.37 -4.34
C SER A 28 24.92 13.03 -3.67
N THR A 29 25.81 12.50 -2.83
CA THR A 29 25.55 11.26 -2.09
C THR A 29 24.46 11.42 -1.06
N PHE A 30 24.39 12.57 -0.38
CA PHE A 30 23.29 12.87 0.54
C PHE A 30 21.94 12.88 -0.18
N ILE A 31 21.84 13.57 -1.32
CA ILE A 31 20.63 13.61 -2.13
C ILE A 31 20.24 12.21 -2.60
N GLY A 32 21.20 11.43 -3.10
CA GLY A 32 20.94 10.04 -3.53
C GLY A 32 20.41 9.16 -2.38
N THR A 33 21.00 9.29 -1.20
CA THR A 33 20.56 8.56 0.01
C THR A 33 19.15 8.99 0.44
N PHE A 34 18.84 10.28 0.34
CA PHE A 34 17.51 10.80 0.67
C PHE A 34 16.42 10.20 -0.23
N PHE A 35 16.66 10.10 -1.54
CA PHE A 35 15.71 9.47 -2.46
C PHE A 35 15.52 7.98 -2.16
N LEU A 36 16.60 7.24 -1.93
CA LEU A 36 16.51 5.83 -1.54
C LEU A 36 15.72 5.63 -0.25
N LEU A 37 15.94 6.50 0.74
CA LEU A 37 15.19 6.46 2.01
C LEU A 37 13.71 6.77 1.79
N LYS A 38 13.40 7.77 0.97
CA LYS A 38 12.02 8.12 0.62
C LYS A 38 11.31 6.94 -0.04
N ASP A 39 11.92 6.34 -1.06
CA ASP A 39 11.33 5.22 -1.79
C ASP A 39 11.12 4.01 -0.87
N ALA A 40 12.08 3.71 0.00
CA ALA A 40 11.95 2.64 1.00
C ALA A 40 10.81 2.90 2.01
N LEU A 41 10.62 4.15 2.44
CA LEU A 41 9.52 4.52 3.34
C LEU A 41 8.15 4.36 2.66
N GLU A 42 8.03 4.80 1.40
CA GLU A 42 6.80 4.62 0.62
C GLU A 42 6.48 3.12 0.45
N GLU A 43 7.49 2.28 0.15
CA GLU A 43 7.33 0.84 0.05
C GLU A 43 6.87 0.19 1.38
N ILE A 44 7.47 0.58 2.51
CA ILE A 44 7.10 0.05 3.84
C ILE A 44 5.66 0.44 4.20
N ILE A 45 5.24 1.66 3.87
CA ILE A 45 3.87 2.12 4.10
C ILE A 45 2.90 1.27 3.26
N ASP A 46 3.19 1.10 1.97
CA ASP A 46 2.36 0.31 1.07
C ASP A 46 2.23 -1.14 1.52
N LEU A 47 3.34 -1.77 1.92
CA LEU A 47 3.35 -3.14 2.43
C LEU A 47 2.53 -3.28 3.71
N ASN A 48 2.61 -2.30 4.63
CA ASN A 48 1.80 -2.30 5.84
C ASN A 48 0.30 -2.16 5.53
N ILE A 49 -0.08 -1.24 4.65
CA ILE A 49 -1.48 -1.05 4.26
C ILE A 49 -2.00 -2.32 3.59
N LEU A 50 -1.22 -2.93 2.70
CA LEU A 50 -1.57 -4.19 2.04
C LEU A 50 -1.73 -5.34 3.06
N SER A 51 -0.77 -5.50 3.97
CA SER A 51 -0.80 -6.53 5.02
C SER A 51 -2.03 -6.41 5.90
N ASN A 52 -2.33 -5.20 6.39
CA ASN A 52 -3.51 -4.93 7.20
C ASN A 52 -4.80 -5.22 6.45
N THR A 53 -4.85 -4.89 5.16
CA THR A 53 -6.01 -5.19 4.32
C THR A 53 -6.23 -6.69 4.20
N VAL A 54 -5.19 -7.44 3.80
CA VAL A 54 -5.28 -8.89 3.62
C VAL A 54 -5.67 -9.57 4.93
N MET A 55 -5.10 -9.12 6.05
CA MET A 55 -5.45 -9.61 7.38
C MET A 55 -6.93 -9.41 7.70
N GLU A 56 -7.47 -8.20 7.49
CA GLU A 56 -8.88 -7.91 7.76
C GLU A 56 -9.80 -8.78 6.88
N ILE A 57 -9.48 -8.90 5.59
CA ILE A 57 -10.23 -9.75 4.66
C ILE A 57 -10.25 -11.19 5.16
N ILE A 58 -9.09 -11.75 5.56
CA ILE A 58 -8.99 -13.12 6.07
C ILE A 58 -9.83 -13.28 7.34
N ILE A 59 -9.69 -12.37 8.32
CA ILE A 59 -10.37 -12.47 9.60
C ILE A 59 -11.88 -12.50 9.41
N VAL A 60 -12.44 -11.55 8.66
CA VAL A 60 -13.89 -11.47 8.47
C VAL A 60 -14.39 -12.63 7.62
N SER A 61 -13.71 -12.95 6.52
CA SER A 61 -14.15 -14.00 5.59
C SER A 61 -14.13 -15.38 6.22
N LYS A 62 -13.15 -15.66 7.09
CA LYS A 62 -13.01 -16.98 7.73
C LYS A 62 -13.83 -17.10 9.01
N ASN A 63 -13.90 -16.04 9.82
CA ASN A 63 -14.42 -16.14 11.17
C ASN A 63 -15.84 -15.58 11.30
N GLU A 64 -16.24 -14.64 10.45
CA GLU A 64 -17.50 -13.91 10.61
C GLU A 64 -18.53 -14.21 9.51
N MET A 65 -18.09 -14.57 8.29
CA MET A 65 -18.98 -14.78 7.14
C MET A 65 -19.43 -16.24 6.96
N LYS A 66 -20.73 -16.42 6.73
CA LYS A 66 -21.36 -17.65 6.20
C LYS A 66 -22.25 -17.33 5.00
N ASN A 67 -22.64 -18.31 4.18
CA ASN A 67 -23.55 -18.13 3.04
C ASN A 67 -23.20 -16.90 2.18
N VAL A 68 -21.97 -16.85 1.67
CA VAL A 68 -21.41 -15.66 1.04
C VAL A 68 -22.06 -15.38 -0.32
N THR A 69 -22.41 -14.12 -0.55
CA THR A 69 -22.94 -13.59 -1.80
C THR A 69 -22.15 -12.36 -2.24
N SER A 70 -21.93 -12.23 -3.54
CA SER A 70 -21.39 -11.00 -4.13
C SER A 70 -22.51 -10.17 -4.75
N LEU A 71 -22.46 -8.87 -4.49
CA LEU A 71 -23.30 -7.85 -5.10
C LEU A 71 -22.37 -6.88 -5.83
N SER A 72 -22.42 -6.86 -7.16
CA SER A 72 -21.74 -5.81 -7.92
C SER A 72 -22.56 -4.53 -7.82
N SER A 73 -21.97 -3.46 -7.27
CA SER A 73 -22.62 -2.16 -7.08
C SER A 73 -22.06 -1.10 -8.05
N GLY A 74 -21.88 -1.47 -9.32
CA GLY A 74 -21.39 -0.58 -10.37
C GLY A 74 -19.99 -0.95 -10.87
N GLN A 75 -19.42 -0.09 -11.72
CA GLN A 75 -18.16 -0.36 -12.43
C GLN A 75 -16.91 -0.33 -11.52
N PHE A 76 -17.01 0.34 -10.37
CA PHE A 76 -15.89 0.62 -9.45
C PHE A 76 -16.11 0.13 -8.01
N SER A 77 -17.25 -0.55 -7.76
CA SER A 77 -17.51 -1.09 -6.43
C SER A 77 -18.10 -2.49 -6.46
N SER A 78 -17.53 -3.33 -5.62
CA SER A 78 -17.90 -4.73 -5.46
C SER A 78 -18.12 -4.98 -3.98
N SER A 79 -19.32 -5.45 -3.63
CA SER A 79 -19.65 -5.85 -2.28
C SER A 79 -19.64 -7.38 -2.19
N ILE A 80 -18.96 -7.92 -1.18
CA ILE A 80 -19.01 -9.34 -0.82
C ILE A 80 -19.57 -9.41 0.59
N LEU A 81 -20.77 -9.94 0.71
CA LEU A 81 -21.51 -10.03 1.97
C LEU A 81 -21.77 -11.49 2.33
N GLY A 82 -21.95 -11.76 3.61
CA GLY A 82 -22.32 -13.04 4.15
C GLY A 82 -23.24 -12.84 5.36
N ASP A 83 -23.80 -13.94 5.83
CA ASP A 83 -24.56 -14.00 7.07
C ASP A 83 -23.59 -14.04 8.25
N SER A 84 -23.86 -13.18 9.24
CA SER A 84 -23.15 -13.16 10.52
C SER A 84 -23.67 -14.29 11.42
N VAL A 85 -22.77 -14.91 12.18
CA VAL A 85 -23.13 -15.91 13.22
C VAL A 85 -24.09 -15.33 14.26
N GLU A 86 -23.96 -14.04 14.56
CA GLU A 86 -24.76 -13.35 15.56
C GLU A 86 -26.04 -12.71 14.95
N GLY A 87 -26.35 -13.01 13.69
CA GLY A 87 -27.49 -12.45 12.95
C GLY A 87 -27.12 -11.20 12.14
N GLY A 88 -27.87 -10.97 11.04
CA GLY A 88 -27.63 -9.86 10.11
C GLY A 88 -26.53 -10.14 9.07
N LYS A 89 -26.14 -9.10 8.32
CA LYS A 89 -25.11 -9.21 7.26
C LYS A 89 -23.74 -8.72 7.74
N VAL A 90 -22.69 -9.36 7.26
CA VAL A 90 -21.29 -8.99 7.49
C VAL A 90 -20.49 -9.17 6.21
N GLY A 91 -19.47 -8.35 6.00
CA GLY A 91 -18.61 -8.45 4.84
C GLY A 91 -18.03 -7.11 4.45
N PHE A 92 -17.78 -6.95 3.16
CA PHE A 92 -16.98 -5.86 2.62
C PHE A 92 -17.65 -5.19 1.43
N SER A 93 -17.46 -3.88 1.30
CA SER A 93 -17.56 -3.19 0.02
C SER A 93 -16.22 -2.57 -0.30
N PHE A 94 -15.72 -2.89 -1.49
CA PHE A 94 -14.51 -2.31 -2.03
C PHE A 94 -14.88 -1.10 -2.88
N ASP A 95 -14.26 0.05 -2.59
CA ASP A 95 -14.35 1.26 -3.39
C ASP A 95 -12.95 1.63 -3.93
N SER A 96 -12.75 1.43 -5.23
CA SER A 96 -11.47 1.73 -5.88
C SER A 96 -11.18 3.24 -5.96
N LEU A 97 -12.20 4.10 -5.93
CA LEU A 97 -12.04 5.54 -6.07
C LEU A 97 -11.47 6.15 -4.78
N THR A 98 -12.01 5.74 -3.64
CA THR A 98 -11.59 6.27 -2.34
C THR A 98 -10.49 5.46 -1.67
N GLN A 99 -10.08 4.32 -2.27
CA GLN A 99 -9.11 3.39 -1.71
C GLN A 99 -9.51 2.98 -0.29
N LYS A 100 -10.78 2.59 -0.13
CA LYS A 100 -11.33 2.11 1.13
C LYS A 100 -12.00 0.74 0.97
N LEU A 101 -11.69 -0.13 1.92
CA LEU A 101 -12.46 -1.34 2.19
C LEU A 101 -13.42 -1.03 3.34
N LEU A 102 -14.69 -0.90 2.99
CA LEU A 102 -15.77 -0.62 3.92
C LEU A 102 -16.25 -1.93 4.55
N ARG A 103 -16.28 -1.98 5.88
CA ARG A 103 -16.76 -3.16 6.62
C ARG A 103 -18.21 -2.97 7.06
N TYR A 104 -19.03 -3.99 6.83
CA TYR A 104 -20.41 -4.08 7.30
C TYR A 104 -20.54 -5.06 8.46
N LYS A 105 -21.40 -4.75 9.46
CA LYS A 105 -21.79 -5.70 10.52
C LYS A 105 -23.22 -5.43 11.00
N TYR A 106 -24.07 -6.46 11.02
CA TYR A 106 -25.46 -6.54 11.54
C TYR A 106 -26.55 -5.81 10.77
N SER A 107 -26.33 -4.55 10.41
CA SER A 107 -27.26 -3.76 9.60
C SER A 107 -26.46 -3.16 8.45
N ASN A 108 -27.09 -2.78 7.34
CA ASN A 108 -26.41 -2.16 6.17
C ASN A 108 -25.68 -0.83 6.47
N ILE A 109 -25.44 -0.51 7.75
CA ILE A 109 -24.68 0.62 8.23
C ILE A 109 -23.21 0.19 8.34
N THR A 110 -22.35 0.94 7.66
CA THR A 110 -20.91 0.75 7.68
C THR A 110 -20.38 0.91 9.10
N LYS A 111 -19.69 -0.11 9.63
CA LYS A 111 -19.14 -0.07 11.00
C LYS A 111 -17.79 0.67 11.06
N GLY A 112 -17.07 0.68 9.95
CA GLY A 112 -15.75 1.28 9.83
C GLY A 112 -15.17 1.07 8.44
N TYR A 113 -14.00 1.65 8.20
CA TYR A 113 -13.25 1.49 6.95
C TYR A 113 -11.79 1.20 7.26
N THR A 114 -11.19 0.39 6.39
CA THR A 114 -9.75 0.17 6.35
C THR A 114 -9.22 0.77 5.07
N PHE A 115 -8.13 1.53 5.15
CA PHE A 115 -7.43 1.99 3.95
C PHE A 115 -6.86 0.79 3.22
N ILE A 116 -7.02 0.78 1.90
CA ILE A 116 -6.51 -0.27 1.02
C ILE A 116 -5.41 0.28 0.15
N SER A 117 -4.39 -0.54 -0.04
CA SER A 117 -3.27 -0.19 -0.90
C SER A 117 -3.79 0.03 -2.32
N GLN A 118 -3.23 1.02 -3.02
CA GLN A 118 -3.52 1.28 -4.44
C GLN A 118 -3.22 0.07 -5.33
N LYS A 119 -2.39 -0.85 -4.82
CA LYS A 119 -2.04 -2.11 -5.45
C LYS A 119 -3.23 -3.04 -5.57
N ILE A 120 -4.27 -2.93 -4.74
CA ILE A 120 -5.49 -3.72 -4.89
C ILE A 120 -6.36 -3.12 -6.00
N THR A 121 -6.49 -3.84 -7.10
CA THR A 121 -7.15 -3.35 -8.32
C THR A 121 -8.54 -3.94 -8.52
N ALA A 122 -8.79 -5.14 -7.99
CA ALA A 122 -10.11 -5.76 -8.08
C ALA A 122 -10.37 -6.67 -6.88
N PHE A 123 -11.66 -6.79 -6.53
CA PHE A 123 -12.15 -7.64 -5.47
C PHE A 123 -13.42 -8.37 -5.97
N SER A 124 -13.45 -9.69 -5.91
CA SER A 124 -14.57 -10.48 -6.44
C SER A 124 -14.77 -11.80 -5.69
N TYR A 125 -15.88 -12.48 -5.98
CA TYR A 125 -16.22 -13.79 -5.43
C TYR A 125 -16.69 -14.70 -6.55
N ASP A 126 -16.18 -15.93 -6.61
CA ASP A 126 -16.54 -16.91 -7.65
C ASP A 126 -17.49 -18.03 -7.15
N GLY A 127 -18.00 -17.91 -5.93
CA GLY A 127 -18.83 -18.94 -5.29
C GLY A 127 -18.06 -19.88 -4.36
N LYS A 128 -16.72 -19.84 -4.34
CA LYS A 128 -15.86 -20.60 -3.41
C LYS A 128 -14.70 -19.78 -2.85
N PHE A 129 -14.17 -18.88 -3.65
CA PHE A 129 -13.02 -18.06 -3.33
C PHE A 129 -13.39 -16.58 -3.40
N ILE A 130 -12.94 -15.84 -2.39
CA ILE A 130 -12.76 -14.40 -2.51
C ILE A 130 -11.46 -14.17 -3.24
N ILE A 131 -11.52 -13.42 -4.33
CA ILE A 131 -10.42 -13.15 -5.24
C ILE A 131 -10.03 -11.69 -5.08
N VAL A 132 -8.77 -11.46 -4.72
CA VAL A 132 -8.16 -10.13 -4.60
C VAL A 132 -7.07 -10.01 -5.64
N THR A 133 -7.19 -9.05 -6.55
CA THR A 133 -6.19 -8.80 -7.60
C THR A 133 -5.27 -7.66 -7.18
N LEU A 134 -3.97 -7.92 -7.22
CA LEU A 134 -2.88 -7.03 -6.85
C LEU A 134 -2.05 -6.67 -8.09
N ASP A 135 -1.81 -5.38 -8.33
CA ASP A 135 -0.94 -4.84 -9.39
C ASP A 135 -1.12 -5.51 -10.76
N ARG A 136 -2.37 -5.88 -11.10
CA ARG A 136 -2.81 -6.60 -12.32
C ARG A 136 -2.22 -8.00 -12.54
N ASP A 137 -1.11 -8.37 -11.90
CA ASP A 137 -0.38 -9.62 -12.17
C ASP A 137 -0.51 -10.66 -11.06
N TYR A 138 -0.86 -10.25 -9.84
CA TYR A 138 -0.94 -11.15 -8.69
C TYR A 138 -2.38 -11.34 -8.24
N ILE A 139 -2.77 -12.59 -7.95
CA ILE A 139 -4.11 -12.92 -7.51
C ILE A 139 -4.03 -13.72 -6.21
N ILE A 140 -4.62 -13.16 -5.15
CA ILE A 140 -4.85 -13.88 -3.90
C ILE A 140 -6.23 -14.51 -3.97
N LYS A 141 -6.29 -15.83 -3.74
CA LYS A 141 -7.56 -16.58 -3.63
C LYS A 141 -7.74 -17.07 -2.20
N LEU A 142 -8.75 -16.53 -1.53
CA LEU A 142 -9.10 -16.89 -0.16
C LEU A 142 -10.30 -17.83 -0.20
N PHE A 143 -10.08 -19.09 0.17
CA PHE A 143 -11.16 -20.07 0.25
C PHE A 143 -12.11 -19.69 1.39
N VAL A 144 -13.39 -19.52 1.07
CA VAL A 144 -14.43 -19.36 2.06
C VAL A 144 -15.21 -20.67 2.10
N LYS A 145 -15.15 -21.35 3.24
CA LYS A 145 -15.86 -22.60 3.43
C LYS A 145 -17.35 -22.29 3.47
N ASP A 146 -18.08 -22.71 2.44
CA ASP A 146 -19.54 -22.66 2.43
C ASP A 146 -20.04 -23.64 3.52
N LEU A 147 -20.30 -23.11 4.71
CA LEU A 147 -20.98 -23.84 5.79
C LEU A 147 -22.48 -23.84 5.45
N ARG A 148 -22.85 -24.65 4.45
CA ARG A 148 -24.25 -25.06 4.27
C ARG A 148 -24.67 -25.99 5.40
#